data_AF-A0A842NHQ6-F1
#
_entry.id   AF-A0A842NHQ6-F1
#
_cell.length_a   1.000
_cell.length_b   1.000
_cell.length_c   1.000
_cell.angle_alpha   90.00
_cell.angle_beta   90.00
_cell.angle_gamma   90.00
#
_symmetry.space_group_name_H-M   'P 1'
#
loop_
_entity.id
_entity.type
_entity.pdbx_description
1 polymer ?
#
loop_
_entity_poly.entity_id
_entity_poly.type
_entity_poly.pdbx_seq_one_letter_code
_entity_poly.pdbx_strand_id
1 'polypeptide(L)'
;MKTFLEYSRDYRKEYDNYHSQPEQRERNAARLRARRLMVKAGKVEKFDKMDVHHKDNDPLNNEEGNLEVTTQTWNRTEPRLRKEEVNELQMSNRQQIVQIQKYLDDMRVSGDGTSKGANDTKKKSIEKRFNLKDVKLDKNGKLISYKTDRGQLVSANECDCFDHEITEAEYQGKKVTLNDPIRTSENPNKKFKVYVKNAKGKVVVVR
;
A
#
# COMPACT_ATOMS: atom_id res chain seq x y z
N MET A 1 24.75 9.31 1.94
CA MET A 1 23.84 9.34 0.79
C MET A 1 24.35 8.33 -0.21
N LYS A 2 23.51 7.37 -0.63
CA LYS A 2 23.87 6.36 -1.62
C LYS A 2 23.85 6.95 -3.02
N THR A 3 24.78 6.54 -3.89
CA THR A 3 24.90 7.13 -5.25
C THR A 3 23.79 6.61 -6.18
N PHE A 4 23.49 7.31 -7.28
CA PHE A 4 22.48 6.87 -8.28
C PHE A 4 22.75 5.44 -8.83
N LEU A 5 24.02 5.00 -8.83
CA LEU A 5 24.43 3.64 -9.19
C LEU A 5 24.07 2.58 -8.13
N GLU A 6 23.96 2.94 -6.85
CA GLU A 6 23.49 2.03 -5.78
C GLU A 6 21.98 1.73 -5.86
N TYR A 7 21.22 2.50 -6.64
CA TYR A 7 19.81 2.22 -6.96
C TYR A 7 19.63 1.36 -8.23
N SER A 8 20.74 1.00 -8.89
CA SER A 8 20.68 0.05 -10.00
C SER A 8 20.17 -1.31 -9.48
N ARG A 9 19.21 -1.91 -10.18
CA ARG A 9 18.70 -3.24 -9.81
C ARG A 9 19.83 -4.24 -9.98
N ASP A 10 20.30 -4.79 -8.88
CA ASP A 10 21.25 -5.88 -8.89
C ASP A 10 20.52 -7.19 -9.22
N TYR A 11 20.43 -7.48 -10.54
CA TYR A 11 19.80 -8.69 -11.06
C TYR A 11 20.44 -9.97 -10.53
N ARG A 12 21.74 -9.94 -10.18
CA ARG A 12 22.42 -11.12 -9.65
C ARG A 12 21.94 -11.41 -8.24
N LYS A 13 21.87 -10.39 -7.40
CA LYS A 13 21.34 -10.50 -6.04
C LYS A 13 19.86 -10.87 -6.02
N GLU A 14 19.04 -10.35 -6.94
CA GLU A 14 17.63 -10.75 -7.08
C GLU A 14 17.49 -12.22 -7.50
N TYR A 15 18.35 -12.68 -8.41
CA TYR A 15 18.38 -14.07 -8.81
C TYR A 15 18.75 -14.97 -7.63
N ASP A 16 19.85 -14.66 -6.94
CA ASP A 16 20.36 -15.44 -5.83
C ASP A 16 19.40 -15.45 -4.62
N ASN A 17 18.64 -14.37 -4.41
CA ASN A 17 17.69 -14.27 -3.31
C ASN A 17 16.32 -14.89 -3.61
N TYR A 18 15.88 -14.97 -4.87
CA TYR A 18 14.52 -15.40 -5.21
C TYR A 18 14.49 -16.51 -6.26
N HIS A 19 15.08 -16.28 -7.44
CA HIS A 19 14.97 -17.20 -8.57
C HIS A 19 15.77 -18.50 -8.41
N SER A 20 16.87 -18.46 -7.65
CA SER A 20 17.74 -19.59 -7.38
C SER A 20 17.16 -20.53 -6.30
N GLN A 21 16.20 -20.05 -5.50
CA GLN A 21 15.64 -20.81 -4.38
C GLN A 21 15.05 -22.14 -4.88
N PRO A 22 15.35 -23.27 -4.21
CA PRO A 22 14.91 -24.58 -4.66
C PRO A 22 13.38 -24.68 -4.78
N GLU A 23 12.65 -24.11 -3.82
CA GLU A 23 11.18 -24.06 -3.83
C GLU A 23 10.62 -23.28 -5.03
N GLN A 24 11.24 -22.14 -5.38
CA GLN A 24 10.81 -21.34 -6.54
C GLN A 24 11.09 -22.09 -7.85
N ARG A 25 12.22 -22.80 -7.94
CA ARG A 25 12.54 -23.65 -9.09
C ARG A 25 11.55 -24.80 -9.23
N GLU A 26 11.15 -25.41 -8.13
CA GLU A 26 10.15 -26.49 -8.12
C GLU A 26 8.77 -25.99 -8.56
N ARG A 27 8.30 -24.88 -8.00
CA ARG A 27 7.05 -24.23 -8.42
C ARG A 27 7.06 -23.86 -9.90
N ASN A 28 8.17 -23.32 -10.40
CA ASN A 28 8.32 -23.01 -11.82
C ASN A 28 8.31 -24.26 -12.70
N ALA A 29 8.99 -25.34 -12.28
CA ALA A 29 8.95 -26.61 -12.97
C ALA A 29 7.52 -27.20 -12.99
N ALA A 30 6.76 -27.08 -11.90
CA ALA A 30 5.38 -27.50 -11.82
C ALA A 30 4.47 -26.71 -12.78
N ARG A 31 4.57 -25.37 -12.81
CA ARG A 31 3.88 -24.52 -13.81
C ARG A 31 4.21 -24.90 -15.24
N LEU A 32 5.49 -25.18 -15.53
CA LEU A 32 5.93 -25.62 -16.86
C LEU A 32 5.34 -26.98 -17.22
N ARG A 33 5.22 -27.91 -16.27
CA ARG A 33 4.54 -29.20 -16.46
C ARG A 33 3.07 -28.99 -16.79
N ALA A 34 2.35 -28.16 -16.03
CA ALA A 34 0.95 -27.81 -16.32
C ALA A 34 0.78 -27.23 -17.72
N ARG A 35 1.63 -26.26 -18.12
CA ARG A 35 1.55 -25.68 -19.47
C ARG A 35 1.84 -26.71 -20.55
N ARG A 36 2.81 -27.60 -20.36
CA ARG A 36 3.10 -28.70 -21.31
C ARG A 36 1.93 -29.67 -21.44
N LEU A 37 1.24 -30.00 -20.34
CA LEU A 37 0.04 -30.84 -20.38
C LEU A 37 -1.08 -30.18 -21.21
N MET A 38 -1.32 -28.89 -21.00
CA MET A 38 -2.33 -28.13 -21.74
C MET A 38 -1.98 -27.95 -23.21
N VAL A 39 -0.70 -27.75 -23.54
CA VAL A 39 -0.22 -27.73 -24.93
C VAL A 39 -0.39 -29.10 -25.58
N LYS A 40 -0.07 -30.18 -24.87
CA LYS A 40 -0.26 -31.55 -25.36
C LYS A 40 -1.74 -31.87 -25.61
N ALA A 41 -2.63 -31.32 -24.78
CA ALA A 41 -4.08 -31.44 -24.95
C ALA A 41 -4.65 -30.52 -26.06
N GLY A 42 -3.83 -29.67 -26.69
CA GLY A 42 -4.27 -28.74 -27.73
C GLY A 42 -5.12 -27.56 -27.22
N LYS A 43 -5.15 -27.33 -25.90
CA LYS A 43 -5.94 -26.26 -25.27
C LYS A 43 -5.18 -24.92 -25.23
N VAL A 44 -3.86 -24.96 -25.35
CA VAL A 44 -2.95 -23.80 -25.28
C VAL A 44 -1.88 -23.92 -26.36
N GLU A 45 -1.54 -22.82 -27.01
CA GLU A 45 -0.47 -22.72 -27.99
C GLU A 45 0.56 -21.64 -27.61
N LYS A 46 1.60 -21.50 -28.43
CA LYS A 46 2.54 -20.38 -28.31
C LYS A 46 1.91 -19.17 -29.00
N PHE A 47 1.82 -18.04 -28.29
CA PHE A 47 1.23 -16.76 -28.76
C PHE A 47 -0.30 -16.67 -28.80
N ASP A 48 -1.02 -17.64 -28.25
CA ASP A 48 -2.47 -17.65 -28.10
C ASP A 48 -3.03 -16.64 -27.07
N LYS A 49 -2.15 -16.00 -26.29
CA LYS A 49 -2.49 -15.12 -25.14
C LYS A 49 -3.33 -15.82 -24.06
N MET A 50 -3.25 -17.15 -23.99
CA MET A 50 -3.87 -17.94 -22.94
C MET A 50 -2.82 -18.32 -21.88
N ASP A 51 -3.26 -18.28 -20.62
CA ASP A 51 -2.46 -18.69 -19.46
C ASP A 51 -3.18 -19.86 -18.76
N VAL A 52 -2.38 -20.75 -18.17
CA VAL A 52 -2.90 -21.86 -17.35
C VAL A 52 -3.06 -21.37 -15.92
N HIS A 53 -4.25 -21.55 -15.37
CA HIS A 53 -4.67 -21.16 -14.03
C HIS A 53 -4.82 -22.40 -13.14
N HIS A 54 -4.34 -22.32 -11.90
CA HIS A 54 -4.54 -23.33 -10.85
C HIS A 54 -5.66 -22.87 -9.92
N LYS A 55 -6.81 -23.56 -9.90
CA LYS A 55 -8.00 -23.11 -9.14
C LYS A 55 -7.75 -23.00 -7.63
N ASP A 56 -6.94 -23.90 -7.09
CA ASP A 56 -6.53 -23.94 -5.69
C ASP A 56 -5.41 -22.96 -5.32
N ASN A 57 -4.89 -22.18 -6.28
CA ASN A 57 -3.71 -21.32 -6.13
C ASN A 57 -2.42 -22.07 -5.74
N ASP A 58 -2.34 -23.39 -5.89
CA ASP A 58 -1.13 -24.18 -5.66
C ASP A 58 -0.49 -24.62 -6.99
N PRO A 59 0.68 -24.08 -7.37
CA PRO A 59 1.41 -24.49 -8.56
C PRO A 59 1.80 -25.97 -8.60
N LEU A 60 1.87 -26.65 -7.45
CA LEU A 60 2.30 -28.05 -7.35
C LEU A 60 1.20 -29.03 -7.75
N ASN A 61 -0.07 -28.63 -7.64
CA ASN A 61 -1.22 -29.46 -7.99
C ASN A 61 -1.57 -29.36 -9.49
N ASN A 62 -1.05 -30.30 -10.29
CA ASN A 62 -1.22 -30.31 -11.75
C ASN A 62 -2.27 -31.30 -12.25
N GLU A 63 -3.26 -31.65 -11.43
CA GLU A 63 -4.39 -32.48 -11.84
C GLU A 63 -5.24 -31.77 -12.90
N GLU A 64 -5.75 -32.49 -13.91
CA GLU A 64 -6.47 -31.87 -15.04
C GLU A 64 -7.73 -31.11 -14.59
N GLY A 65 -8.40 -31.55 -13.51
CA GLY A 65 -9.57 -30.85 -12.96
C GLY A 65 -9.24 -29.53 -12.26
N ASN A 66 -8.03 -29.39 -11.72
CA ASN A 66 -7.53 -28.18 -11.05
C ASN A 66 -7.02 -27.13 -12.04
N LEU A 67 -6.57 -27.57 -13.21
CA LEU A 67 -6.03 -26.70 -14.25
C LEU A 67 -7.14 -26.14 -15.14
N GLU A 68 -7.12 -24.84 -15.34
CA GLU A 68 -8.04 -24.13 -16.24
C GLU A 68 -7.26 -23.27 -17.23
N VAL A 69 -7.79 -23.09 -18.43
CA VAL A 69 -7.19 -22.23 -19.44
C VAL A 69 -8.00 -20.94 -19.51
N THR A 70 -7.35 -19.83 -19.19
CA THR A 70 -8.01 -18.52 -19.15
C THR A 70 -7.20 -17.51 -19.96
N THR A 71 -7.82 -16.37 -20.27
CA THR A 71 -7.09 -15.28 -20.93
C THR A 71 -6.01 -14.71 -20.01
N GLN A 72 -4.87 -14.36 -20.60
CA GLN A 72 -3.75 -13.75 -19.88
C GLN A 72 -4.15 -12.48 -19.13
N THR A 73 -5.04 -11.68 -19.71
CA THR A 73 -5.53 -10.44 -19.09
C THR A 73 -6.26 -10.77 -17.81
N TRP A 74 -7.26 -11.65 -17.87
CA TRP A 74 -8.07 -12.03 -16.71
C TRP A 74 -7.22 -12.63 -15.58
N ASN A 75 -6.37 -13.61 -15.89
CA ASN A 75 -5.52 -14.29 -14.90
C ASN A 75 -4.56 -13.33 -14.19
N ARG A 76 -4.03 -12.33 -14.91
CA ARG A 76 -3.15 -11.31 -14.31
C ARG A 76 -3.92 -10.23 -13.56
N THR A 77 -5.18 -9.95 -13.89
CA THR A 77 -5.98 -8.88 -13.26
C THR A 77 -6.83 -9.35 -12.10
N GLU A 78 -7.38 -10.57 -12.14
CA GLU A 78 -8.30 -11.11 -11.12
C GLU A 78 -7.70 -11.02 -9.71
N PRO A 79 -6.43 -11.42 -9.46
CA PRO A 79 -5.85 -11.34 -8.12
C PRO A 79 -5.80 -9.91 -7.57
N ARG A 80 -5.75 -8.88 -8.44
CA ARG A 80 -5.74 -7.48 -8.02
C ARG A 80 -7.12 -6.92 -7.70
N LEU A 81 -8.17 -7.53 -8.27
CA LEU A 81 -9.56 -7.09 -8.12
C LEU A 81 -10.28 -7.83 -7.00
N ARG A 82 -9.69 -8.91 -6.49
CA ARG A 82 -10.17 -9.63 -5.32
C ARG A 82 -10.24 -8.65 -4.14
N LYS A 83 -11.46 -8.41 -3.64
CA LYS A 83 -11.64 -7.72 -2.37
C LYS A 83 -11.23 -8.73 -1.31
N GLU A 84 -10.05 -8.55 -0.72
CA GLU A 84 -9.72 -9.27 0.50
C GLU A 84 -10.79 -8.90 1.54
N GLU A 85 -11.48 -9.90 2.06
CA GLU A 85 -12.22 -9.74 3.30
C GLU A 85 -11.18 -9.52 4.40
N VAL A 86 -10.81 -8.25 4.58
CA VAL A 86 -9.90 -7.85 5.65
C VAL A 86 -10.59 -8.21 6.96
N ASN A 87 -10.02 -9.16 7.69
CA ASN A 87 -10.47 -9.45 9.04
C ASN A 87 -10.17 -8.22 9.91
N GLU A 88 -11.19 -7.37 10.09
CA GLU A 88 -11.07 -6.06 10.74
C GLU A 88 -10.48 -6.17 12.17
N LEU A 89 -10.56 -7.35 12.80
CA LEU A 89 -10.07 -7.65 14.15
C LEU A 89 -8.57 -7.95 14.24
N GLN A 90 -7.91 -8.32 13.13
CA GLN A 90 -6.48 -8.67 13.08
C GLN A 90 -5.61 -7.55 12.48
N MET A 91 -6.21 -6.41 12.18
CA MET A 91 -5.50 -5.27 11.61
C MET A 91 -4.58 -4.61 12.63
N SER A 92 -3.43 -4.12 12.17
CA SER A 92 -2.61 -3.21 12.96
C SER A 92 -3.39 -1.93 13.28
N ASN A 93 -3.07 -1.26 14.40
CA ASN A 93 -3.72 0.00 14.82
C ASN A 93 -3.80 1.02 13.66
N ARG A 94 -2.73 1.10 12.85
CA ARG A 94 -2.66 1.97 11.66
C ARG A 94 -3.69 1.60 10.59
N GLN A 95 -3.79 0.32 10.23
CA GLN A 95 -4.77 -0.15 9.25
C GLN A 95 -6.20 0.07 9.76
N GLN A 96 -6.42 -0.13 11.06
CA GLN A 96 -7.70 0.15 11.70
C GLN A 96 -8.11 1.62 11.57
N ILE A 97 -7.20 2.56 11.83
CA ILE A 97 -7.44 4.01 11.62
C ILE A 97 -7.82 4.31 10.16
N VAL A 98 -7.10 3.75 9.18
CA VAL A 98 -7.38 3.99 7.75
C VAL A 98 -8.74 3.44 7.35
N GLN A 99 -9.12 2.25 7.82
CA GLN A 99 -10.45 1.68 7.53
C GLN A 99 -11.57 2.49 8.18
N ILE A 100 -11.39 2.95 9.41
CA ILE A 100 -12.36 3.82 10.10
C ILE A 100 -12.53 5.14 9.34
N GLN A 101 -11.43 5.76 8.90
CA GLN A 101 -11.50 7.01 8.15
C GLN A 101 -12.19 6.81 6.79
N LYS A 102 -11.85 5.74 6.07
CA LYS A 102 -12.52 5.40 4.81
C LYS A 102 -14.01 5.15 5.02
N TYR A 103 -14.39 4.46 6.10
CA TYR A 103 -15.79 4.27 6.47
C TYR A 103 -16.51 5.59 6.76
N LEU A 104 -15.85 6.53 7.43
CA LEU A 104 -16.37 7.87 7.69
C LEU A 104 -16.58 8.68 6.40
N ASP A 105 -15.67 8.55 5.44
CA ASP A 105 -15.70 9.24 4.15
C ASP A 105 -16.79 8.65 3.23
N ASP A 106 -16.93 7.32 3.23
CA ASP A 106 -17.97 6.58 2.48
C ASP A 106 -19.37 6.81 3.06
N MET A 107 -19.48 7.11 4.35
CA MET A 107 -20.70 7.61 4.99
C MET A 107 -21.00 9.05 4.53
N ARG A 108 -21.42 9.20 3.27
CA ARG A 108 -22.06 10.40 2.73
C ARG A 108 -23.32 10.70 3.54
N VAL A 109 -23.21 11.60 4.50
CA VAL A 109 -24.38 12.26 5.07
C VAL A 109 -24.84 13.27 4.03
N SER A 110 -25.94 12.98 3.34
CA SER A 110 -26.65 13.94 2.50
C SER A 110 -27.16 15.07 3.40
N GLY A 111 -26.38 16.13 3.59
CA GLY A 111 -26.77 17.28 4.39
C GLY A 111 -25.56 18.14 4.77
N ASP A 112 -25.73 19.45 4.62
CA ASP A 112 -24.74 20.48 4.87
C ASP A 112 -23.99 20.25 6.20
N GLY A 113 -22.67 20.28 6.13
CA GLY A 113 -21.73 19.65 7.07
C GLY A 113 -21.58 20.30 8.45
N THR A 114 -22.65 20.77 9.10
CA THR A 114 -22.53 21.60 10.30
C THR A 114 -23.62 21.38 11.35
N SER A 115 -23.98 20.13 11.65
CA SER A 115 -24.81 19.85 12.84
C SER A 115 -24.13 18.89 13.81
N LYS A 116 -24.09 19.28 15.08
CA LYS A 116 -23.59 18.50 16.24
C LYS A 116 -24.15 17.06 16.25
N GLY A 117 -25.36 16.86 15.72
CA GLY A 117 -26.04 15.57 15.61
C GLY A 117 -25.44 14.62 14.56
N ALA A 118 -24.88 15.13 13.46
CA ALA A 118 -24.24 14.27 12.45
C ALA A 118 -22.97 13.58 12.98
N ASN A 119 -22.22 14.26 13.85
CA ASN A 119 -21.02 13.72 14.46
C ASN A 119 -21.32 12.66 15.53
N ASP A 120 -22.45 12.76 16.24
CA ASP A 120 -22.85 11.75 17.24
C ASP A 120 -23.27 10.43 16.56
N THR A 121 -24.02 10.51 15.46
CA THR A 121 -24.39 9.33 14.65
C THR A 121 -23.16 8.63 14.09
N LYS A 122 -22.18 9.39 13.59
CA LYS A 122 -20.90 8.85 13.09
C LYS A 122 -20.10 8.15 14.18
N LYS A 123 -20.09 8.68 15.42
CA LYS A 123 -19.42 8.02 16.56
C LYS A 123 -20.08 6.68 16.88
N LYS A 124 -21.40 6.67 17.05
CA LYS A 124 -22.17 5.46 17.38
C LYS A 124 -22.03 4.37 16.32
N SER A 125 -21.98 4.73 15.03
CA SER A 125 -21.80 3.76 13.96
C SER A 125 -20.40 3.14 13.97
N ILE A 126 -19.36 3.92 14.26
CA ILE A 126 -17.99 3.41 14.42
C ILE A 126 -17.87 2.49 15.63
N GLU A 127 -18.36 2.94 16.79
CA GLU A 127 -18.31 2.17 18.04
C GLU A 127 -18.95 0.79 17.87
N LYS A 128 -20.11 0.75 17.20
CA LYS A 128 -20.83 -0.50 16.92
C LYS A 128 -20.14 -1.39 15.89
N ARG A 129 -19.56 -0.81 14.83
CA ARG A 129 -18.97 -1.58 13.72
C ARG A 129 -17.59 -2.13 14.08
N PHE A 130 -16.74 -1.30 14.70
CA PHE A 130 -15.35 -1.64 15.01
C PHE A 130 -15.14 -2.10 16.47
N ASN A 131 -16.22 -2.23 17.26
CA ASN A 131 -16.20 -2.56 18.68
C ASN A 131 -15.22 -1.67 19.47
N LEU A 132 -15.40 -0.35 19.35
CA LEU A 132 -14.53 0.64 19.96
C LEU A 132 -15.26 1.40 21.07
N LYS A 133 -14.48 1.98 21.98
CA LYS A 133 -14.98 2.83 23.08
C LYS A 133 -14.35 4.23 23.01
N ASP A 134 -15.05 5.24 23.51
CA ASP A 134 -14.56 6.62 23.64
C ASP A 134 -14.05 7.25 22.33
N VAL A 135 -14.79 7.11 21.22
CA VAL A 135 -14.37 7.66 19.91
C VAL A 135 -14.48 9.20 19.89
N LYS A 136 -13.35 9.87 19.64
CA LYS A 136 -13.27 11.34 19.48
C LYS A 136 -13.10 11.71 18.01
N LEU A 137 -13.94 12.64 17.54
CA LEU A 137 -13.89 13.22 16.20
C LEU A 137 -13.63 14.73 16.30
N ASP A 138 -12.97 15.29 15.28
CA ASP A 138 -12.78 16.72 15.10
C ASP A 138 -14.07 17.42 14.63
N LYS A 139 -14.08 18.76 14.62
CA LYS A 139 -15.20 19.59 14.13
C LYS A 139 -15.59 19.23 12.70
N ASN A 140 -14.62 18.80 11.90
CA ASN A 140 -14.78 18.37 10.52
C ASN A 140 -15.19 16.89 10.36
N GLY A 141 -15.40 16.16 11.47
CA GLY A 141 -15.79 14.75 11.46
C GLY A 141 -14.65 13.75 11.22
N LYS A 142 -13.39 14.19 11.29
CA LYS A 142 -12.19 13.35 11.17
C LYS A 142 -11.85 12.67 12.51
N LEU A 143 -11.39 11.42 12.51
CA LEU A 143 -11.00 10.69 13.72
C LEU A 143 -9.80 11.34 14.42
N ILE A 144 -9.88 11.55 15.73
CA ILE A 144 -8.79 12.07 16.58
C ILE A 144 -8.19 10.94 17.42
N SER A 145 -9.03 10.14 18.10
CA SER A 145 -8.56 9.07 18.98
C SER A 145 -9.70 8.11 19.32
N TYR A 146 -9.36 6.88 19.72
CA TYR A 146 -10.31 5.92 20.28
C TYR A 146 -9.64 5.04 21.33
N LYS A 147 -10.43 4.38 22.18
CA LYS A 147 -9.98 3.30 23.05
C LYS A 147 -10.35 1.97 22.43
N THR A 148 -9.37 1.07 22.40
CA THR A 148 -9.62 -0.36 22.14
C THR A 148 -10.33 -1.00 23.34
N ASP A 149 -10.92 -2.18 23.16
CA ASP A 149 -11.52 -2.94 24.26
C ASP A 149 -10.54 -3.25 25.40
N ARG A 150 -9.24 -3.31 25.08
CA ARG A 150 -8.14 -3.50 26.04
C ARG A 150 -7.81 -2.24 26.84
N GLY A 151 -8.52 -1.13 26.62
CA GLY A 151 -8.33 0.14 27.31
C GLY A 151 -7.16 0.99 26.80
N GLN A 152 -6.43 0.52 25.78
CA GLN A 152 -5.33 1.26 25.16
C GLN A 152 -5.88 2.42 24.32
N LEU A 153 -5.46 3.64 24.64
CA LEU A 153 -5.74 4.85 23.87
C LEU A 153 -4.88 4.85 22.60
N VAL A 154 -5.53 4.90 21.44
CA VAL A 154 -4.87 5.00 20.14
C VAL A 154 -5.19 6.37 19.56
N SER A 155 -4.13 7.15 19.29
CA SER A 155 -4.28 8.47 18.68
C SER A 155 -4.21 8.36 17.16
N ALA A 156 -5.12 9.04 16.45
CA ALA A 156 -5.12 9.09 14.98
C ALA A 156 -3.98 9.96 14.42
N ASN A 157 -3.35 10.77 15.29
CA ASN A 157 -2.18 11.58 14.97
C ASN A 157 -0.85 10.84 15.13
N GLU A 158 -0.82 9.63 15.69
CA GLU A 158 0.27 8.67 15.50
C GLU A 158 0.17 8.05 14.10
N CYS A 159 0.18 8.92 13.10
CA CYS A 159 0.74 8.56 11.83
C CYS A 159 2.24 8.78 11.98
N ASP A 160 3.00 7.68 12.14
CA ASP A 160 4.44 7.64 11.83
C ASP A 160 4.66 7.87 10.33
N CYS A 161 4.09 8.93 9.76
CA CYS A 161 4.44 9.40 8.45
C CYS A 161 5.67 10.29 8.58
N PHE A 162 6.79 9.68 8.98
CA PHE A 162 8.09 10.31 9.16
C PHE A 162 7.99 11.66 9.88
N ASP A 163 8.17 11.67 11.20
CA ASP A 163 8.51 12.89 11.94
C ASP A 163 9.85 13.41 11.42
N HIS A 164 9.83 14.09 10.28
CA HIS A 164 10.91 14.93 9.83
C HIS A 164 10.73 16.23 10.60
N GLU A 165 11.61 16.47 11.57
CA GLU A 165 11.72 17.77 12.21
C GLU A 165 11.98 18.82 11.13
N ILE A 166 10.94 19.57 10.77
CA ILE A 166 11.03 20.69 9.84
C ILE A 166 11.72 21.81 10.61
N THR A 167 13.00 22.01 10.29
CA THR A 167 13.81 23.05 10.90
C THR A 167 13.97 24.22 9.92
N GLU A 168 13.76 25.44 10.41
CA GLU A 168 14.04 26.64 9.62
C GLU A 168 15.56 26.87 9.52
N ALA A 169 16.02 27.23 8.32
CA ALA A 169 17.41 27.63 8.10
C ALA A 169 17.49 28.74 7.06
N GLU A 170 18.66 29.38 6.95
CA GLU A 170 18.92 30.38 5.91
C GLU A 170 19.77 29.78 4.80
N TYR A 171 19.30 29.92 3.56
CA TYR A 171 20.03 29.54 2.36
C TYR A 171 20.10 30.75 1.42
N GLN A 172 21.32 31.24 1.15
CA GLN A 172 21.56 32.41 0.28
C GLN A 172 20.75 33.66 0.69
N GLY A 173 20.63 33.91 2.00
CA GLY A 173 19.88 35.06 2.54
C GLY A 173 18.36 34.93 2.50
N LYS A 174 17.82 33.75 2.16
CA LYS A 174 16.38 33.44 2.21
C LYS A 174 16.11 32.38 3.27
N LYS A 175 15.04 32.57 4.05
CA LYS A 175 14.54 31.54 4.98
C LYS A 175 13.96 30.36 4.19
N VAL A 176 14.40 29.15 4.52
CA VAL A 176 13.99 27.90 3.88
C VAL A 176 13.66 26.84 4.94
N THR A 177 12.65 26.03 4.67
CA THR A 177 12.31 24.84 5.47
C THR A 177 13.20 23.67 5.03
N LEU A 178 13.90 23.06 5.99
CA LEU A 178 14.72 21.88 5.74
C LEU A 178 13.86 20.62 5.68
N ASN A 179 14.28 19.66 4.86
CA ASN A 179 13.64 18.36 4.67
C ASN A 179 12.20 18.41 4.13
N ASP A 180 11.77 19.55 3.57
CA ASP A 180 10.47 19.73 2.95
C ASP A 180 10.59 19.78 1.41
N PRO A 181 10.04 18.81 0.66
CA PRO A 181 10.10 18.79 -0.80
C PRO A 181 9.21 19.87 -1.43
N ILE A 182 9.83 20.87 -2.05
CA ILE A 182 9.13 21.93 -2.76
C ILE A 182 9.25 21.79 -4.29
N ARG A 183 8.21 22.18 -5.03
CA ARG A 183 8.25 22.17 -6.50
C ARG A 183 9.18 23.27 -7.01
N THR A 184 9.95 22.95 -8.06
CA THR A 184 10.81 23.94 -8.72
C THR A 184 10.01 24.83 -9.68
N SER A 185 10.35 26.11 -9.79
CA SER A 185 9.75 27.02 -10.78
C SER A 185 10.12 26.65 -12.22
N GLU A 186 11.27 26.00 -12.40
CA GLU A 186 11.77 25.55 -13.71
C GLU A 186 10.89 24.45 -14.34
N ASN A 187 10.32 23.54 -13.53
CA ASN A 187 9.39 22.52 -14.01
C ASN A 187 8.46 22.01 -12.89
N PRO A 188 7.35 22.72 -12.62
CA PRO A 188 6.54 22.49 -11.43
C PRO A 188 5.90 21.10 -11.40
N ASN A 189 5.63 20.47 -12.54
CA ASN A 189 4.97 19.17 -12.60
C ASN A 189 5.94 17.97 -12.58
N LYS A 190 7.26 18.20 -12.72
CA LYS A 190 8.22 17.10 -12.92
C LYS A 190 9.43 17.10 -11.97
N LYS A 191 9.74 18.20 -11.29
CA LYS A 191 10.96 18.30 -10.46
C LYS A 191 10.68 18.92 -9.09
N PHE A 192 10.98 18.16 -8.06
CA PHE A 192 11.03 18.62 -6.67
C PHE A 192 12.45 19.08 -6.35
N LYS A 193 12.60 19.92 -5.32
CA LYS A 193 13.87 20.18 -4.67
C LYS A 193 13.68 20.14 -3.15
N VAL A 194 14.68 19.69 -2.43
CA VAL A 194 14.70 19.59 -0.97
C VAL A 194 15.96 20.29 -0.45
N TYR A 195 15.83 21.10 0.60
CA TYR A 195 16.99 21.65 1.31
C TYR A 195 17.43 20.68 2.41
N VAL A 196 18.72 20.30 2.43
CA VAL A 196 19.28 19.34 3.41
C VAL A 196 20.57 19.92 4.00
N LYS A 197 20.86 19.62 5.27
CA LYS A 197 22.16 19.94 5.90
C LYS A 197 23.18 18.82 5.59
N ASN A 198 24.35 19.19 5.09
CA ASN A 198 25.47 18.25 4.94
C ASN A 198 26.11 17.92 6.31
N ALA A 199 26.98 16.91 6.36
CA ALA A 199 27.75 16.54 7.56
C ALA A 199 28.57 17.70 8.18
N LYS A 200 28.86 18.74 7.38
CA LYS A 200 29.54 19.98 7.81
C LYS A 200 28.58 21.09 8.28
N GLY A 201 27.28 20.81 8.45
CA GLY A 201 26.26 21.77 8.88
C GLY A 201 25.76 22.76 7.82
N LYS A 202 26.35 22.78 6.62
CA LYS A 202 25.97 23.68 5.52
C LYS A 202 24.69 23.19 4.81
N VAL A 203 23.75 24.10 4.58
CA VAL A 203 22.52 23.84 3.80
C VAL A 203 22.84 23.74 2.31
N VAL A 204 22.36 22.67 1.68
CA VAL A 204 22.49 22.41 0.24
C VAL A 204 21.14 22.05 -0.38
N VAL A 205 21.00 22.29 -1.69
CA VAL A 205 19.80 21.94 -2.46
C VAL A 205 20.01 20.61 -3.16
N VAL A 206 19.11 19.67 -2.91
CA VAL A 206 19.00 18.39 -3.64
C VAL A 206 17.82 18.50 -4.61
N ARG A 207 18.02 18.18 -5.88
CA ARG A 207 16.99 18.21 -6.95
C ARG A 207 16.67 16.80 -7.43
#